data_AF-A0ABD0PYH8-F1
#
_entry.id   AF-A0ABD0PYH8-F1
#
_cell.length_a   1.000
_cell.length_b   1.000
_cell.length_c   1.000
_cell.angle_alpha   90.00
_cell.angle_beta   90.00
_cell.angle_gamma   90.00
#
_symmetry.space_group_name_H-M   'P 1'
#
loop_
_entity.id
_entity.type
_entity.pdbx_description
1 polymer ?
#
loop_
_entity_poly.entity_id
_entity_poly.type
_entity_poly.pdbx_seq_one_letter_code
_entity_poly.pdbx_strand_id
1 'polypeptide(L)' 'VIRTALPNMIRENREHYQVVIQAKDMAGQMGGLSGTTTVNITLLDVNNSPPRFPH' A
#
# COMPACT_ATOMS: atom_id res chain seq x y z
N VAL A 1 2.96 8.68 10.31
CA VAL A 1 3.39 7.27 10.41
C VAL A 1 2.55 6.45 9.44
N ILE A 2 3.15 5.63 8.57
CA ILE A 2 2.46 4.74 7.63
C ILE A 2 2.37 3.34 8.27
N ARG A 3 1.22 2.67 8.13
CA ARG A 3 0.99 1.31 8.65
C ARG A 3 0.27 0.49 7.60
N THR A 4 0.47 -0.82 7.62
CA THR A 4 -0.21 -1.77 6.74
C THR A 4 -1.46 -2.33 7.43
N ALA A 5 -2.52 -2.55 6.65
CA ALA A 5 -3.72 -3.24 7.13
C ALA A 5 -3.61 -4.76 6.98
N LEU A 6 -2.77 -5.22 6.05
CA LEU A 6 -2.55 -6.63 5.76
C LEU A 6 -1.28 -7.12 6.47
N PRO A 7 -1.31 -8.27 7.15
CA PRO A 7 -0.11 -8.93 7.63
C PRO A 7 0.60 -9.66 6.48
N ASN A 8 1.88 -10.03 6.69
CA ASN A 8 2.63 -10.96 5.84
C ASN A 8 2.59 -10.62 4.34
N MET A 9 2.83 -9.36 4.01
CA MET A 9 2.93 -8.92 2.62
C MET A 9 4.20 -9.52 2.00
N ILE A 10 4.06 -10.37 0.99
CA ILE A 10 5.15 -11.03 0.28
C ILE A 10 5.29 -10.42 -1.11
N ARG A 11 6.48 -9.90 -1.42
CA ARG A 11 6.76 -9.22 -2.69
C ARG A 11 6.58 -10.15 -3.88
N GLU A 12 6.98 -11.41 -3.76
CA GLU A 12 6.85 -12.47 -4.77
C GLU A 12 5.39 -12.76 -5.14
N ASN A 13 4.45 -12.54 -4.21
CA ASN A 13 3.02 -12.69 -4.48
C ASN A 13 2.44 -11.44 -5.14
N ARG A 14 2.88 -10.25 -4.68
CA ARG A 14 2.44 -8.96 -5.21
C ARG A 14 3.37 -7.83 -4.78
N GLU A 15 4.02 -7.20 -5.74
CA GLU A 15 4.99 -6.11 -5.51
C GLU A 15 4.35 -4.71 -5.48
N HIS A 16 3.30 -4.47 -6.27
CA HIS A 16 2.71 -3.14 -6.43
C HIS A 16 1.29 -3.03 -5.87
N TYR A 17 1.04 -1.93 -5.16
CA TYR A 17 -0.26 -1.57 -4.62
C TYR A 17 -0.61 -0.15 -5.03
N GLN A 18 -1.88 0.07 -5.37
CA GLN A 18 -2.43 1.40 -5.61
C GLN A 18 -3.54 1.64 -4.59
N VAL A 19 -3.47 2.76 -3.90
CA VAL A 19 -4.49 3.16 -2.93
C VAL A 19 -5.00 4.55 -3.28
N VAL A 20 -6.32 4.73 -3.24
CA VAL A 20 -6.93 6.06 -3.35
C VAL A 20 -7.10 6.61 -1.95
N ILE A 21 -6.51 7.78 -1.69
CA ILE A 21 -6.70 8.50 -0.45
C ILE A 21 -7.67 9.66 -0.68
N GLN A 22 -8.55 9.91 0.30
CA GLN A 22 -9.45 11.05 0.30
C GLN A 22 -9.16 11.93 1.51
N ALA A 23 -8.96 13.23 1.25
CA ALA A 23 -8.96 14.26 2.29
C ALA A 23 -10.30 14.99 2.26
N LYS A 24 -10.88 15.26 3.44
CA LYS A 24 -12.11 16.05 3.60
C LYS A 24 -11.82 17.22 4.53
N ASP A 25 -12.30 18.41 4.19
CA ASP A 25 -12.31 19.55 5.12
C ASP A 25 -13.60 19.55 5.98
N MET A 26 -13.72 20.54 6.87
CA MET A 26 -14.89 20.73 7.74
C MET A 26 -15.35 19.46 8.48
N ALA A 27 -14.43 18.56 8.83
CA ALA A 27 -14.71 17.25 9.41
C ALA A 27 -15.73 16.40 8.60
N GLY A 28 -15.85 16.65 7.29
CA GLY A 28 -16.81 15.98 6.41
C GLY A 28 -18.25 16.48 6.54
N GLN A 29 -18.47 17.67 7.11
CA GLN A 29 -19.79 18.28 7.19
C GLN A 29 -20.39 18.57 5.80
N MET A 30 -21.72 18.71 5.76
CA MET A 30 -22.45 19.11 4.54
C MET A 30 -21.98 20.50 4.10
N GLY A 31 -21.53 20.61 2.85
CA GLY A 31 -20.93 21.84 2.29
C GLY A 31 -19.39 21.86 2.30
N GLY A 32 -18.74 20.91 3.00
CA GLY A 32 -17.30 20.74 2.95
C GLY A 32 -16.82 20.14 1.62
N LEU A 33 -15.56 20.42 1.27
CA LEU A 33 -14.89 19.90 0.09
C LEU A 33 -14.15 18.61 0.39
N SER A 34 -13.90 17.84 -0.67
CA SER A 34 -13.01 16.69 -0.60
C SER A 34 -12.13 16.60 -1.84
N GLY A 35 -10.90 16.14 -1.64
CA GLY A 35 -9.95 15.84 -2.70
C GLY A 35 -9.51 14.39 -2.63
N THR A 36 -9.21 13.80 -3.79
CA THR A 36 -8.67 12.44 -3.88
C THR A 36 -7.33 12.44 -4.60
N THR A 37 -6.44 11.53 -4.22
CA THR A 37 -5.25 11.24 -5.00
C THR A 37 -4.92 9.75 -4.93
N THR A 38 -4.21 9.25 -5.93
CA THR A 38 -3.75 7.86 -5.98
C THR A 38 -2.30 7.80 -5.53
N VAL A 39 -2.01 6.92 -4.57
CA VAL A 39 -0.66 6.64 -4.09
C VAL A 39 -0.24 5.27 -4.59
N ASN A 40 0.90 5.22 -5.28
CA ASN A 40 1.54 3.99 -5.71
C ASN A 40 2.54 3.55 -4.64
N ILE A 41 2.44 2.29 -4.19
CA ILE A 41 3.30 1.69 -3.18
C ILE A 41 4.02 0.50 -3.81
N THR A 42 5.34 0.47 -3.66
CA THR A 42 6.20 -0.65 -4.08
C THR A 42 6.75 -1.34 -2.84
N LEU A 43 6.54 -2.65 -2.72
CA LEU A 43 7.19 -3.44 -1.69
C LEU A 43 8.65 -3.69 -2.07
N LEU A 44 9.56 -3.33 -1.17
CA LEU A 44 10.97 -3.64 -1.32
C LEU A 44 11.24 -5.08 -0.97
N ASP A 45 12.23 -5.66 -1.64
CA ASP A 45 12.63 -7.03 -1.41
C ASP A 45 13.34 -7.20 -0.07
N VAL A 46 13.17 -8.38 0.52
CA VAL A 46 13.97 -8.85 1.65
C VAL A 46 14.49 -10.21 1.25
N ASN A 47 15.80 -10.44 1.37
CA ASN A 47 16.44 -11.71 1.03
C ASN A 47 16.06 -12.82 2.02
N ASN A 48 14.81 -13.30 1.92
CA ASN A 48 14.20 -14.32 2.77
C ASN A 48 13.90 -15.62 2.00
N SER A 49 14.30 -15.69 0.73
CA SER A 49 14.08 -16.82 -0.17
C SER A 49 15.42 -17.50 -0.49
N PRO A 50 15.74 -18.63 0.15
CA PRO A 50 17.01 -19.33 -0.08
C PRO A 50 17.07 -19.94 -1.49
N PRO A 51 18.29 -20.14 -2.05
CA PRO A 51 18.46 -20.74 -3.37
C PRO A 51 17.91 -22.17 -3.41
N ARG A 52 17.36 -22.56 -4.56
CA ARG A 52 16.95 -23.95 -4.86
C ARG A 52 17.78 -24.47 -6.02
N PHE A 53 18.39 -25.63 -5.84
CA PHE A 53 19.20 -26.28 -6.87
C PHE A 53 18.42 -27.45 -7.51
N PRO A 54 18.37 -27.56 -8.84
CA PRO A 54 17.83 -28.74 -9.52
C PRO A 54 18.79 -29.96 -9.36
N HIS A 55 18.22 -31.17 -9.46
CA HIS A 55 18.97 -32.43 -9.48
C HIS A 55 19.64 -32.70 -10.83
#